data_AF-A0A971KNK2-F1
#
_entry.id   AF-A0A971KNK2-F1
#
_cell.length_a   1.000
_cell.length_b   1.000
_cell.length_c   1.000
_cell.angle_alpha   90.00
_cell.angle_beta   90.00
_cell.angle_gamma   90.00
#
_symmetry.space_group_name_H-M   'P 1'
#
loop_
_entity.id
_entity.type
_entity.pdbx_description
1 polymer ?
#
loop_
_entity_poly.entity_id
_entity_poly.type
_entity_poly.pdbx_seq_one_letter_code
_entity_poly.pdbx_strand_id
1 'polypeptide(L)' 'IIAIADAYEAMSSDRPYRKALPPEQVMEELINNEGTQFDPELLKVFVEKVIKTKIAEA' A
#
# COMPACT_ATOMS: atom_id res chain seq x y z
N ILE A 1 0.01 11.54 2.76
CA ILE A 1 -1.17 10.78 3.28
C ILE A 1 -2.12 10.39 2.16
N ILE A 2 -2.80 11.33 1.48
CA ILE A 2 -3.78 11.01 0.41
C ILE A 2 -3.18 10.13 -0.70
N ALA A 3 -1.93 10.38 -1.10
CA ALA A 3 -1.26 9.60 -2.14
C ALA A 3 -1.15 8.09 -1.82
N ILE A 4 -0.95 7.72 -0.55
CA ILE A 4 -0.88 6.31 -0.14
C ILE A 4 -2.27 5.66 -0.24
N ALA A 5 -3.31 6.38 0.20
CA ALA A 5 -4.69 5.90 0.13
C ALA A 5 -5.17 5.76 -1.33
N ASP A 6 -4.87 6.74 -2.19
CA ASP A 6 -5.24 6.72 -3.61
C ASP A 6 -4.52 5.58 -4.35
N ALA A 7 -3.23 5.37 -4.09
CA ALA A 7 -2.48 4.24 -4.63
C ALA A 7 -3.05 2.90 -4.15
N TYR A 8 -3.35 2.77 -2.86
CA TYR A 8 -3.96 1.57 -2.29
C TYR A 8 -5.33 1.27 -2.91
N GLU A 9 -6.24 2.25 -2.99
CA GLU A 9 -7.57 2.08 -3.59
C GLU A 9 -7.47 1.73 -5.08
N ALA A 10 -6.59 2.42 -5.81
CA ALA A 10 -6.35 2.14 -7.21
C ALA A 10 -5.83 0.72 -7.44
N MET A 11 -5.09 0.17 -6.48
CA MET A 11 -4.55 -1.17 -6.57
C MET A 11 -5.50 -2.28 -6.10
N SER A 12 -6.22 -2.03 -5.01
CA SER A 12 -7.06 -3.00 -4.30
C SER A 12 -8.50 -3.10 -4.80
N SER A 13 -8.91 -2.21 -5.72
CA SER A 13 -10.27 -2.21 -6.28
C SER A 13 -10.33 -2.82 -7.67
N ASP A 14 -11.40 -3.56 -7.96
CA ASP A 14 -11.73 -3.99 -9.31
C ASP A 14 -12.05 -2.77 -10.20
N ARG A 15 -11.51 -2.77 -11.42
CA ARG A 15 -11.78 -1.78 -12.46
C ARG A 15 -12.28 -2.50 -13.73
N PRO A 16 -13.02 -1.81 -14.63
CA PRO A 16 -13.60 -2.46 -15.82
C PRO A 16 -12.61 -3.26 -16.68
N TYR A 17 -11.32 -2.91 -16.66
CA TYR A 17 -10.25 -3.53 -17.43
C TYR A 17 -9.17 -4.22 -16.58
N ARG A 18 -9.31 -4.24 -15.26
CA ARG A 18 -8.29 -4.77 -14.37
C ARG A 18 -8.90 -5.31 -13.09
N LYS A 19 -8.51 -6.51 -12.69
CA LYS A 19 -8.84 -7.02 -11.36
C LYS A 19 -8.02 -6.31 -10.29
N ALA A 20 -8.59 -6.27 -9.08
CA ALA A 20 -7.87 -5.91 -7.87
C ALA A 20 -6.62 -6.78 -7.74
N LEU A 21 -5.52 -6.17 -7.29
CA LEU A 21 -4.31 -6.92 -6.98
C LEU A 21 -4.49 -7.66 -5.64
N PRO A 22 -3.84 -8.83 -5.48
CA PRO A 22 -3.74 -9.49 -4.18
C PRO A 22 -3.10 -8.56 -3.14
N PRO A 23 -3.52 -8.60 -1.87
CA PRO A 23 -2.99 -7.75 -0.81
C PRO A 23 -1.47 -7.75 -0.72
N GLU A 24 -0.84 -8.89 -0.98
CA GLU A 24 0.61 -9.07 -0.96
C GLU A 24 1.30 -8.22 -2.04
N GLN A 25 0.74 -8.20 -3.26
CA GLN A 25 1.28 -7.39 -4.36
C GLN A 25 1.05 -5.89 -4.15
N VAL A 26 -0.11 -5.50 -3.59
CA VAL A 26 -0.35 -4.11 -3.22
C VAL A 26 0.70 -3.63 -2.22
N MET A 27 1.04 -4.47 -1.25
CA MET A 27 2.00 -4.15 -0.20
C MET A 27 3.43 -4.09 -0.73
N GLU A 28 3.83 -5.05 -1.57
CA GLU A 28 5.11 -5.02 -2.27
C GLU A 28 5.29 -3.71 -3.04
N GLU A 29 4.26 -3.27 -3.76
CA GLU A 29 4.35 -2.07 -4.57
C GLU A 29 4.39 -0.77 -3.75
N LEU A 30 3.70 -0.74 -2.61
CA LEU A 30 3.83 0.38 -1.67
C LEU A 30 5.23 0.44 -1.04
N ILE A 31 5.79 -0.71 -0.65
CA ILE A 31 7.14 -0.80 -0.05
C ILE A 31 8.22 -0.46 -1.08
N ASN A 32 8.09 -0.91 -2.33
CA ASN A 32 9.03 -0.60 -3.42
C ASN A 32 9.17 0.92 -3.67
N ASN A 33 8.15 1.69 -3.30
CA ASN A 33 8.11 3.14 -3.47
C ASN A 33 8.29 3.90 -2.13
N GLU A 34 8.64 3.20 -1.05
CA GLU A 34 8.99 3.78 0.25
C GLU A 34 10.23 4.69 0.13
N GLY A 35 10.20 5.84 0.80
CA GLY A 35 11.28 6.83 0.79
C GLY A 35 11.45 7.60 -0.52
N THR A 36 10.71 7.25 -1.57
CA THR A 36 10.73 7.95 -2.86
C THR A 36 9.40 8.64 -3.17
N GLN A 37 8.31 7.88 -3.27
CA GLN A 37 6.95 8.43 -3.46
C GLN A 37 6.17 8.54 -2.15
N PHE A 38 6.50 7.67 -1.19
CA PHE A 38 5.81 7.60 0.09
C PHE A 38 6.76 7.88 1.24
N ASP A 39 6.26 8.61 2.22
CA ASP A 39 6.94 8.81 3.48
C ASP A 39 6.98 7.46 4.25
N PRO A 40 8.16 6.97 4.65
CA PRO A 40 8.32 5.69 5.36
C PRO A 40 7.49 5.57 6.64
N GLU A 41 7.46 6.62 7.47
CA GLU A 41 6.73 6.60 8.74
C GLU A 41 5.22 6.56 8.50
N LEU A 42 4.73 7.36 7.53
CA LEU A 42 3.31 7.34 7.17
C LEU A 42 2.90 6.02 6.52
N LEU A 43 3.77 5.41 5.71
CA LEU A 43 3.51 4.12 5.10
C LEU A 43 3.45 3.02 6.18
N LYS A 44 4.38 3.00 7.14
CA LYS A 44 4.35 2.09 8.29
C LYS A 44 3.03 2.20 9.05
N VAL A 45 2.61 3.43 9.38
CA VAL A 45 1.33 3.67 10.09
C VAL A 45 0.13 3.20 9.25
N PHE A 46 0.13 3.45 7.94
CA PHE A 46 -0.95 3.01 7.05
C PHE A 46 -1.08 1.49 7.01
N VAL A 47 0.05 0.77 6.84
CA VAL A 47 0.07 -0.69 6.80
C VAL A 47 -0.41 -1.28 8.12
N GLU A 48 0.06 -0.75 9.25
CA GLU A 48 -0.32 -1.24 10.58
C GLU A 48 -1.81 -0.97 10.91
N LYS A 49 -2.33 0.21 10.56
CA LYS A 49 -3.67 0.64 10.99
C LYS A 49 -4.77 0.30 10.00
N VAL A 50 -4.49 0.35 8.69
CA VAL A 50 -5.48 0.18 7.62
C VAL A 50 -5.44 -1.24 7.08
N ILE A 51 -4.26 -1.70 6.65
CA ILE A 51 -4.10 -3.04 6.07
C ILE A 51 -4.08 -4.12 7.17
N LYS A 52 -3.66 -3.74 8.39
CA LYS A 52 -3.55 -4.62 9.57
C LYS A 52 -2.57 -5.77 9.39
N THR A 53 -1.55 -5.58 8.55
CA THR A 53 -0.45 -6.52 8.41
C THR A 53 0.73 -6.05 9.25
N LYS A 54 1.41 -6.99 9.91
CA LYS A 54 2.68 -6.68 10.59
C LYS A 54 3.78 -6.59 9.54
N ILE A 55 4.38 -5.42 9.41
CA ILE A 55 5.69 -5.31 8.77
C ILE A 55 6.66 -6.03 9.71
N ALA A 56 7.34 -7.07 9.23
CA ALA A 56 8.39 -7.71 10.01
C ALA A 56 9.48 -6.65 10.25
N GLU A 57 9.68 -6.27 11.50
CA GLU A 57 10.78 -5.39 11.88
C GLU A 57 12.08 -6.16 11.61
N ALA A 58 12.88 -5.66 10.68
CA ALA A 58 14.20 -6.18 10.35
C ALA A 58 15.24 -5.77 11.40
#